data_AF-A0A5B8W485-F1
#
_entry.id   AF-A0A5B8W485-F1
#
_cell.length_a   1.000
_cell.length_b   1.000
_cell.length_c   1.000
_cell.angle_alpha   90.00
_cell.angle_beta   90.00
_cell.angle_gamma   90.00
#
_symmetry.space_group_name_H-M   'P 1'
#
loop_
_entity.id
_entity.type
_entity.pdbx_description
1 polymer ?
#
loop_
_entity_poly.entity_id
_entity_poly.type
_entity_poly.pdbx_seq_one_letter_code
_entity_poly.pdbx_strand_id
1 'polypeptide(L)' 'MQILEINVPDNKTRLVKQFLKELGVTVKVKKQSSIPNADTIAAMAELKAGEGRKFKSVDELFGSI' A
#
# COMPACT_ATOMS: atom_id res chain seq x y z
N MET A 1 -7.88 -20.47 21.04
CA MET A 1 -8.74 -19.47 20.37
C MET A 1 -8.22 -19.29 18.95
N GLN A 2 -9.07 -19.49 17.93
CA GLN A 2 -8.71 -19.27 16.53
C GLN A 2 -9.06 -17.83 16.14
N ILE A 3 -8.16 -17.16 15.44
CA ILE A 3 -8.38 -15.82 14.88
C ILE A 3 -8.55 -16.00 13.38
N LEU A 4 -9.69 -15.57 12.85
CA LEU A 4 -9.98 -15.61 11.43
C LEU A 4 -9.64 -14.25 10.80
N GLU A 5 -8.81 -14.27 9.77
CA GLU A 5 -8.46 -13.08 8.99
C GLU A 5 -9.23 -13.11 7.66
N ILE A 6 -9.89 -12.00 7.34
CA ILE A 6 -10.62 -11.82 6.09
C ILE A 6 -10.07 -10.60 5.36
N ASN A 7 -9.89 -10.72 4.04
CA ASN A 7 -9.49 -9.60 3.22
C ASN A 7 -10.75 -8.92 2.66
N VAL A 8 -10.93 -7.63 2.95
CA VAL A 8 -12.15 -6.89 2.58
C VAL A 8 -11.74 -5.71 1.71
N PRO A 9 -12.32 -5.58 0.50
CA PRO A 9 -12.12 -4.40 -0.35
C PRO A 9 -12.52 -3.11 0.38
N ASP A 10 -11.71 -2.05 0.23
CA ASP A 10 -11.88 -0.78 0.97
C ASP A 10 -13.28 -0.16 0.84
N ASN A 11 -13.90 -0.32 -0.33
CA ASN A 11 -15.25 0.18 -0.60
C ASN A 11 -16.36 -0.55 0.18
N LYS A 12 -16.09 -1.75 0.70
CA LYS A 12 -17.05 -2.59 1.43
C LYS A 12 -16.76 -2.70 2.92
N THR A 13 -15.63 -2.16 3.38
CA THR A 13 -15.17 -2.27 4.77
C THR A 13 -16.17 -1.68 5.77
N ARG A 14 -16.93 -0.64 5.40
CA ARG A 14 -17.96 -0.04 6.27
C ARG A 14 -19.13 -0.99 6.53
N LEU A 15 -19.64 -1.63 5.48
CA LEU A 15 -20.77 -2.55 5.57
C LEU A 15 -20.39 -3.80 6.35
N VAL A 16 -19.22 -4.39 6.05
CA VAL A 16 -18.73 -5.58 6.75
C VAL A 16 -18.49 -5.31 8.24
N LYS A 17 -17.95 -4.13 8.60
CA LYS A 17 -17.82 -3.73 10.00
C LYS A 17 -19.15 -3.60 10.73
N GLN A 18 -20.17 -3.01 10.08
CA GLN A 18 -21.49 -2.87 10.69
C GLN A 18 -22.13 -4.23 10.92
N PHE A 19 -22.10 -5.11 9.92
CA PHE A 19 -22.63 -6.47 10.03
C PHE A 19 -21.95 -7.29 11.12
N LEU A 20 -20.61 -7.28 11.18
CA LEU A 20 -19.86 -8.01 12.21
C LEU A 20 -20.10 -7.45 13.62
N LYS A 21 -20.36 -6.14 13.75
CA LYS A 21 -20.73 -5.51 15.02
C LYS A 21 -22.12 -5.94 15.49
N GLU A 22 -23.08 -6.05 14.57
CA GLU A 22 -24.43 -6.59 14.87
C GLU A 22 -24.38 -8.04 15.33
N LEU A 23 -23.47 -8.84 14.78
CA LEU A 23 -23.22 -10.21 15.20
C LEU A 23 -22.40 -10.34 16.50
N GLY A 24 -22.04 -9.23 17.15
CA GLY A 24 -21.28 -9.22 18.40
C GLY A 24 -19.81 -9.64 18.26
N VAL A 25 -19.27 -9.68 17.04
CA VAL A 25 -17.89 -10.08 16.77
C VAL A 25 -16.96 -8.89 16.95
N THR A 26 -15.92 -9.06 17.77
CA THR A 26 -14.90 -8.02 17.97
C THR A 26 -13.91 -8.02 16.79
N VAL A 27 -13.96 -6.98 15.97
CA VAL A 27 -13.11 -6.84 14.77
C VAL A 27 -11.88 -5.98 15.07
N LYS A 28 -10.68 -6.49 14.78
CA LYS A 28 -9.44 -5.70 14.74
C LYS A 28 -9.06 -5.45 13.29
N VAL A 29 -9.06 -4.19 12.87
CA VAL A 29 -8.64 -3.80 11.52
C VAL A 29 -7.12 -3.74 11.50
N LYS A 30 -6.49 -4.68 10.80
CA LYS A 30 -5.09 -4.54 10.40
C LYS A 30 -5.07 -3.73 9.11
N LYS A 31 -4.60 -2.48 9.16
CA LYS A 31 -4.24 -1.78 7.93
C LYS A 31 -3.00 -2.48 7.39
N GLN A 32 -3.11 -3.04 6.20
CA GLN A 32 -1.96 -3.59 5.52
C GLN A 32 -1.07 -2.39 5.16
N SER A 33 0.13 -2.34 5.75
CA SER A 33 1.14 -1.40 5.30
C SER A 33 1.40 -1.72 3.84
N SER A 34 1.30 -0.72 2.97
CA SER A 34 1.70 -0.83 1.58
C SER A 34 3.22 -0.99 1.56
N ILE A 35 3.70 -2.21 1.80
CA ILE A 35 5.11 -2.56 1.71
C ILE A 35 5.39 -2.63 0.20
N PRO A 36 6.29 -1.77 -0.33
CA PRO A 36 6.65 -1.83 -1.72
C PRO A 36 7.20 -3.23 -2.06
N ASN A 37 6.99 -3.69 -3.29
CA ASN A 37 7.58 -4.96 -3.73
C ASN A 37 9.12 -4.85 -3.79
N ALA A 38 9.80 -6.00 -3.90
CA ALA A 38 11.26 -6.07 -3.90
C ALA A 38 11.90 -5.15 -4.95
N ASP A 39 11.32 -5.08 -6.15
CA ASP A 39 11.82 -4.24 -7.24
C ASP A 39 11.71 -2.74 -6.91
N THR A 40 10.61 -2.32 -6.27
CA THR A 40 10.44 -0.93 -5.85
C THR A 40 11.42 -0.57 -4.75
N ILE A 41 11.68 -1.49 -3.82
CA ILE A 41 12.69 -1.28 -2.76
C ILE A 41 14.09 -1.14 -3.37
N ALA A 42 14.44 -1.98 -4.35
CA ALA A 42 15.72 -1.91 -5.05
C ALA A 42 15.88 -0.57 -5.80
N ALA A 43 14.88 -0.17 -6.58
CA ALA A 43 14.89 1.11 -7.28
C ALA A 43 15.03 2.30 -6.32
N MET A 44 14.34 2.28 -5.17
CA MET A 44 14.50 3.30 -4.14
C MET A 44 15.91 3.34 -3.54
N ALA A 45 16.57 2.18 -3.40
CA ALA A 45 17.95 2.10 -2.90
C ALA A 45 18.95 2.68 -3.91
N GLU A 46 18.79 2.38 -5.21
CA GLU A 46 19.60 2.94 -6.29
C GLU A 46 19.48 4.46 -6.38
N LEU A 47 18.25 4.99 -6.29
CA LEU A 47 18.01 6.44 -6.25
C LEU A 47 18.68 7.10 -5.04
N LYS A 48 18.64 6.45 -3.86
CA LYS A 48 19.33 6.95 -2.66
C LYS A 48 20.85 6.89 -2.77
N ALA A 49 21.39 5.92 -3.50
CA ALA A 49 22.83 5.81 -3.76
C ALA A 49 23.34 6.86 -4.75
N GLY A 50 22.44 7.59 -5.44
CA GLY A 50 22.79 8.63 -6.39
C GLY A 50 22.92 8.15 -7.84
N GLU A 51 22.59 6.88 -8.10
CA GLU A 51 22.61 6.23 -9.43
C GLU A 51 21.38 6.60 -10.29
N GLY A 52 20.51 7.49 -9.78
CA GLY A 52 19.33 7.95 -10.48
C GLY A 52 19.64 8.90 -11.65
N ARG A 53 18.76 8.88 -12.67
CA ARG A 53 18.81 9.87 -13.75
C ARG A 53 18.47 11.26 -13.21
N LYS A 54 19.34 12.22 -13.48
CA LYS A 54 19.12 13.63 -13.15
C LYS A 54 18.66 14.36 -14.40
N PHE A 55 17.61 15.16 -14.25
CA PHE A 55 17.11 16.04 -15.30
C PHE A 55 17.31 17.48 -14.84
N LYS A 56 17.67 18.37 -15.75
CA LYS A 56 17.92 19.79 -15.48
C LYS A 56 16.62 20.60 -15.45
N SER A 57 15.58 20.11 -16.13
CA SER A 57 14.26 20.73 -16.14
C SER A 57 13.14 19.70 -16.20
N VAL A 58 11.93 20.17 -15.89
CA VAL A 58 10.70 19.38 -16.01
C VAL A 58 10.45 18.99 -17.47
N ASP A 59 10.71 19.89 -18.42
CA ASP A 59 10.55 19.62 -19.86
C ASP A 59 11.50 18.52 -20.33
N GLU A 60 12.74 18.50 -19.84
CA GLU A 60 13.72 17.44 -20.16
C GLU A 60 13.28 16.08 -19.61
N LEU A 61 12.68 16.06 -18.42
CA LEU A 61 12.12 14.85 -17.83
C LEU A 61 10.98 14.30 -18.71
N PHE A 62 10.00 15.13 -19.07
CA PHE A 62 8.85 14.69 -19.87
C PHE A 62 9.21 14.35 -21.32
N GLY A 63 10.30 14.91 -21.86
CA GLY A 63 10.82 14.50 -23.17
C GLY A 63 11.56 13.16 -23.17
N SER A 64 11.87 12.60 -22.00
CA SER A 64 12.68 11.37 -21.85
C SER A 64 11.88 10.09 -21.59
N ILE A 65 10.55 10.21 -21.48
CA ILE A 65 9.59 9.16 -21.14
C ILE A 65 8.65 8.97 -22.33
#